data_AF-A0A931VTV1-F1
#
_entry.id   AF-A0A931VTV1-F1
#
_cell.length_a   1.000
_cell.length_b   1.000
_cell.length_c   1.000
_cell.angle_alpha   90.00
_cell.angle_beta   90.00
_cell.angle_gamma   90.00
#
_symmetry.space_group_name_H-M   'P 1'
#
loop_
_entity.id
_entity.type
_entity.pdbx_description
1 polymer ?
#
loop_
_entity_poly.entity_id
_entity_poly.type
_entity_poly.pdbx_seq_one_letter_code
_entity_poly.pdbx_strand_id
1 'polypeptide(L)'
;FAKRARKEIDTGLRHVLAAGAALLAACLIALAAVLPGFLGPLWVVRLSLAYGFLLFGTVVVLIIGMLYKILPFLVWYHRYADRVGLEPVPTTRDIFSEGTARLLFPGHITGGLVVLFGILAGEPILLRAGAFVLLVVNAGTARLLIGTIARRDDGDG
;
A
#
# COMPACT_ATOMS: atom_id res chain seq x y z
N PHE A 1 0.56 -10.89 36.41
CA PHE A 1 0.59 -11.30 35.00
C PHE A 1 0.23 -10.10 34.11
N ALA A 2 1.23 -9.34 33.66
CA ALA A 2 1.03 -8.23 32.76
C ALA A 2 0.52 -8.76 31.42
N LYS A 3 -0.74 -8.44 31.10
CA LYS A 3 -1.38 -8.74 29.82
C LYS A 3 -0.57 -7.99 28.75
N ARG A 4 0.36 -8.70 28.10
CA ARG A 4 1.20 -8.18 27.01
C ARG A 4 0.27 -7.52 26.01
N ALA A 5 0.23 -6.18 25.99
CA ALA A 5 -0.59 -5.43 25.06
C ALA A 5 -0.29 -5.97 23.66
N ARG A 6 -1.28 -6.60 23.02
CA ARG A 6 -1.11 -7.04 21.62
C ARG A 6 -0.75 -5.78 20.86
N LYS A 7 0.48 -5.69 20.40
CA LYS A 7 0.92 -4.63 19.50
C LYS A 7 0.11 -4.83 18.23
N GLU A 8 -1.04 -4.18 18.14
CA GLU A 8 -1.84 -4.20 16.93
C GLU A 8 -0.93 -3.69 15.81
N ILE A 9 -0.70 -4.55 14.81
CA ILE A 9 0.13 -4.21 13.66
C ILE A 9 -0.62 -3.08 12.95
N ASP A 10 -0.09 -1.86 13.12
CA ASP A 10 -0.64 -0.66 12.51
C ASP A 10 -0.69 -0.84 11.00
N THR A 11 -1.68 -0.21 10.37
CA THR A 11 -1.94 -0.42 8.94
C THR A 11 -0.76 -0.01 8.07
N GLY A 12 0.02 1.01 8.45
CA GLY A 12 1.23 1.40 7.74
C GLY A 12 2.33 0.34 7.81
N LEU A 13 2.52 -0.31 8.96
CA LEU A 13 3.47 -1.41 9.14
C LEU A 13 3.13 -2.60 8.24
N ARG A 14 1.84 -2.91 8.04
CA ARG A 14 1.42 -3.95 7.09
C ARG A 14 1.85 -3.63 5.66
N HIS A 15 1.75 -2.38 5.24
CA HIS A 15 2.20 -1.93 3.92
C HIS A 15 3.73 -2.00 3.80
N VAL A 16 4.47 -1.59 4.83
CA VAL A 16 5.93 -1.72 4.86
C VAL A 16 6.38 -3.17 4.76
N LEU A 17 5.75 -4.07 5.52
CA LEU A 17 6.06 -5.50 5.45
C LEU A 17 5.70 -6.11 4.08
N ALA A 18 4.56 -5.75 3.52
CA ALA A 18 4.15 -6.19 2.18
C ALA A 18 5.12 -5.70 1.10
N ALA A 19 5.57 -4.45 1.17
CA ALA A 19 6.56 -3.92 0.27
C ALA A 19 7.93 -4.60 0.45
N GLY A 20 8.36 -4.86 1.69
CA GLY A 20 9.59 -5.62 1.94
C GLY A 20 9.53 -7.03 1.35
N ALA A 21 8.39 -7.71 1.47
CA ALA A 21 8.16 -9.01 0.84
C ALA A 21 8.15 -8.93 -0.70
N ALA A 22 7.51 -7.91 -1.27
CA ALA A 22 7.48 -7.68 -2.72
C ALA A 22 8.88 -7.35 -3.27
N LEU A 23 9.69 -6.58 -2.52
CA LEU A 23 11.07 -6.27 -2.85
C LEU A 23 11.94 -7.51 -2.83
N LEU A 24 11.81 -8.34 -1.79
CA LEU A 24 12.52 -9.61 -1.72
C LEU A 24 12.15 -10.51 -2.91
N ALA A 25 10.86 -10.60 -3.24
CA ALA A 25 10.40 -11.32 -4.42
C ALA A 25 10.98 -10.73 -5.72
N ALA A 26 11.06 -9.41 -5.84
CA ALA A 26 11.69 -8.73 -6.98
C ALA A 26 13.17 -9.13 -7.11
N CYS A 27 13.93 -9.13 -6.01
CA CYS A 27 15.32 -9.56 -5.99
C CYS A 27 15.48 -11.02 -6.42
N LEU A 28 14.62 -11.93 -5.95
CA LEU A 28 14.63 -13.33 -6.35
C LEU A 28 14.30 -13.52 -7.83
N ILE A 29 13.32 -12.78 -8.36
CA ILE A 29 12.97 -12.81 -9.79
C ILE A 29 14.10 -12.24 -10.65
N ALA A 30 14.74 -11.14 -10.22
CA ALA A 30 15.88 -10.56 -10.91
C ALA A 30 17.06 -11.54 -10.96
N LEU A 31 17.35 -12.20 -9.84
CA LEU A 31 18.39 -13.24 -9.78
C LEU A 31 18.06 -14.38 -10.76
N ALA A 32 16.83 -14.88 -10.75
CA ALA A 32 16.40 -15.94 -11.66
C ALA A 32 16.50 -15.54 -13.14
N ALA A 33 16.23 -14.27 -13.47
CA ALA A 33 16.29 -13.76 -14.84
C ALA A 33 17.72 -13.68 -15.41
N VAL A 34 18.74 -13.54 -14.54
CA VAL A 34 20.15 -13.38 -14.94
C VAL A 34 20.91 -14.72 -14.97
N LEU A 35 20.36 -15.79 -14.39
CA LEU A 35 21.01 -17.09 -14.36
C LEU A 35 21.18 -17.66 -15.79
N PRO A 36 22.42 -17.94 -16.23
CA PRO A 36 22.67 -18.43 -17.58
C PRO A 36 22.16 -19.86 -17.77
N GLY A 37 21.64 -20.15 -18.96
CA GLY A 37 21.35 -21.52 -19.43
C GLY A 37 20.05 -22.17 -18.95
N PHE A 38 19.22 -21.48 -18.15
CA PHE A 38 18.01 -22.08 -17.58
C PHE A 38 16.70 -21.66 -18.27
N LEU A 39 16.65 -20.52 -18.96
CA LEU A 39 15.40 -19.91 -19.42
C LEU A 39 15.40 -19.60 -20.92
N GLY A 40 14.29 -19.93 -21.59
CA GLY A 40 14.05 -19.49 -22.97
C GLY A 40 13.78 -17.98 -23.08
N PRO A 41 13.90 -17.37 -24.27
CA PRO A 41 13.76 -15.92 -24.46
C PRO A 41 12.46 -15.33 -23.91
N LEU A 42 11.35 -16.05 -24.03
CA LEU A 42 10.04 -15.64 -23.51
C LEU A 42 10.00 -15.56 -21.98
N TRP A 43 10.71 -16.45 -21.30
CA TRP A 43 10.79 -16.45 -19.83
C TRP A 43 11.60 -15.28 -19.32
N VAL A 44 12.69 -14.91 -20.00
CA VAL A 44 13.48 -13.71 -19.68
C VAL A 44 12.59 -12.48 -19.71
N VAL A 45 11.80 -12.30 -20.77
CA VAL A 45 10.85 -11.17 -20.89
C VAL A 45 9.82 -11.16 -19.75
N ARG A 46 9.23 -12.31 -19.44
CA ARG A 46 8.22 -12.42 -18.36
C ARG A 46 8.80 -12.10 -16.99
N LEU A 47 10.00 -12.57 -16.69
CA LEU A 47 10.67 -12.26 -15.43
C LEU A 47 11.09 -10.78 -15.37
N SER A 48 11.55 -10.19 -16.48
CA SER A 48 11.84 -8.75 -16.54
C SER A 48 10.60 -7.89 -16.27
N LEU A 49 9.45 -8.26 -16.85
CA LEU A 49 8.18 -7.58 -16.59
C LEU A 49 7.72 -7.76 -15.13
N ALA A 50 7.82 -8.98 -14.60
CA ALA A 50 7.47 -9.27 -13.21
C ALA A 50 8.36 -8.51 -12.23
N TYR A 51 9.67 -8.42 -12.51
CA TYR A 51 10.62 -7.62 -11.74
C TYR A 51 10.25 -6.14 -11.75
N GLY A 52 10.02 -5.55 -12.93
CA GLY A 52 9.64 -4.14 -13.06
C GLY A 52 8.33 -3.84 -12.32
N PHE A 53 7.34 -4.72 -12.45
CA PHE A 53 6.07 -4.62 -11.74
C PHE A 53 6.24 -4.66 -10.21
N LEU A 54 7.01 -5.62 -9.69
CA LEU A 54 7.24 -5.74 -8.24
C LEU A 54 8.04 -4.57 -7.68
N LEU A 55 9.07 -4.10 -8.40
CA LEU A 55 9.88 -2.96 -7.97
C LEU A 55 9.03 -1.69 -7.88
N PHE A 56 8.26 -1.40 -8.93
CA PHE A 56 7.36 -0.26 -8.94
C PHE A 56 6.25 -0.41 -7.88
N GLY A 57 5.62 -1.58 -7.80
CA GLY A 57 4.58 -1.89 -6.83
C GLY A 57 5.07 -1.76 -5.38
N THR A 58 6.30 -2.15 -5.09
CA THR A 58 6.95 -1.97 -3.78
C THR A 58 6.98 -0.50 -3.39
N VAL A 59 7.47 0.37 -4.29
CA VAL A 59 7.56 1.82 -4.03
C VAL A 59 6.17 2.40 -3.80
N VAL A 60 5.19 2.06 -4.64
CA VAL A 60 3.80 2.54 -4.49
C VAL A 60 3.20 2.13 -3.15
N VAL A 61 3.32 0.85 -2.77
CA VAL A 61 2.78 0.34 -1.49
C VAL A 61 3.48 1.00 -0.29
N LEU A 62 4.78 1.24 -0.36
CA LEU A 62 5.50 1.99 0.68
C LEU A 62 4.97 3.42 0.82
N ILE A 63 4.83 4.13 -0.30
CA ILE A 63 4.33 5.50 -0.30
C ILE A 63 2.93 5.55 0.33
N ILE A 64 2.01 4.68 -0.08
CA ILE A 64 0.66 4.59 0.48
C ILE A 64 0.72 4.32 2.00
N GLY A 65 1.53 3.35 2.42
CA GLY A 65 1.68 2.98 3.82
C GLY A 65 2.17 4.13 4.72
N MET A 66 3.12 4.91 4.21
CA MET A 66 3.65 6.08 4.93
C MET A 66 2.67 7.26 4.87
N LEU A 67 1.96 7.44 3.77
CA LEU A 67 0.97 8.50 3.59
C LEU A 67 -0.19 8.37 4.59
N TYR A 68 -0.59 7.14 4.94
CA TYR A 68 -1.56 6.87 6.02
C TYR A 68 -1.09 7.32 7.41
N LYS A 69 0.22 7.55 7.62
CA LYS A 69 0.75 8.10 8.87
C LYS A 69 1.01 9.59 8.78
N ILE A 70 1.51 10.05 7.62
CA ILE A 70 1.90 11.44 7.41
C ILE A 70 0.67 12.35 7.27
N LEU A 71 -0.33 11.97 6.48
CA LEU A 71 -1.50 12.85 6.25
C LEU A 71 -2.30 13.13 7.51
N PRO A 72 -2.66 12.12 8.35
CA PRO A 72 -3.45 12.40 9.54
C PRO A 72 -2.68 13.27 10.53
N PHE A 73 -1.36 13.07 10.62
CA PHE A 73 -0.49 13.94 11.41
C PHE A 73 -0.45 15.36 10.87
N LEU A 74 -0.32 15.54 9.55
CA LEU A 74 -0.25 16.87 8.93
C LEU A 74 -1.55 17.66 9.10
N VAL A 75 -2.69 17.00 8.84
CA VAL A 75 -4.03 17.59 9.06
C VAL A 75 -4.21 17.94 10.53
N TRP A 76 -3.80 17.04 11.44
CA TRP A 76 -3.87 17.30 12.87
C TRP A 76 -3.01 18.49 13.29
N TYR A 77 -1.75 18.51 12.83
CA TYR A 77 -0.77 19.54 13.18
C TYR A 77 -1.25 20.93 12.78
N HIS A 78 -1.73 21.09 11.55
CA HIS A 78 -2.18 22.40 11.08
C HIS A 78 -3.47 22.89 11.74
N ARG A 79 -4.35 22.00 12.22
CA ARG A 79 -5.66 22.39 12.76
C ARG A 79 -5.71 22.45 14.29
N TYR A 80 -5.00 21.56 14.97
CA TYR A 80 -5.15 21.36 16.41
C TYR A 80 -3.88 21.65 17.22
N ALA A 81 -2.70 21.79 16.59
CA ALA A 81 -1.45 21.99 17.34
C ALA A 81 -1.49 23.23 18.25
N ASP A 82 -2.05 24.35 17.77
CA ASP A 82 -2.14 25.60 18.54
C ASP A 82 -3.16 25.54 19.69
N ARG A 83 -4.03 24.52 19.70
CA ARG A 83 -5.11 24.34 20.67
C ARG A 83 -4.77 23.33 21.77
N VAL A 84 -3.62 22.66 21.65
CA VAL A 84 -3.15 21.67 22.62
C VAL A 84 -2.97 22.33 23.99
N GLY A 85 -3.65 21.80 25.01
CA GLY A 85 -3.57 22.31 26.37
C GLY A 85 -4.54 23.45 26.68
N LEU A 86 -5.24 23.98 25.67
CA LEU A 86 -6.32 24.96 25.83
C LEU A 86 -7.69 24.26 25.85
N GLU A 87 -7.89 23.27 24.99
CA GLU A 87 -9.12 22.48 24.90
C GLU A 87 -8.84 21.00 24.58
N PRO A 88 -9.81 20.09 24.81
CA PRO A 88 -9.69 18.70 24.38
C PRO A 88 -9.65 18.62 22.85
N VAL A 89 -8.51 18.20 22.30
CA VAL A 89 -8.33 18.04 20.84
C VAL A 89 -8.45 16.57 20.43
N PRO A 90 -9.02 16.26 19.25
CA PRO A 90 -9.09 14.89 18.74
C PRO A 90 -7.69 14.32 18.51
N THR A 91 -7.54 13.01 18.56
CA THR A 91 -6.26 12.37 18.28
C THR A 91 -6.05 12.20 16.77
N THR A 92 -4.79 12.02 16.35
CA THR A 92 -4.45 11.75 14.93
C THR A 92 -5.14 10.50 14.37
N ARG A 93 -5.47 9.54 15.23
CA ARG A 93 -6.23 8.32 14.85
C ARG A 93 -7.70 8.58 14.60
N ASP A 94 -8.27 9.63 15.20
CA ASP A 94 -9.69 9.97 15.03
C ASP A 94 -9.94 10.67 13.69
N ILE A 95 -8.92 11.33 13.14
CA ILE A 95 -8.98 12.02 11.85
C ILE A 95 -9.01 11.01 10.68
N PHE A 96 -8.31 9.87 10.82
CA PHE A 96 -8.13 8.89 9.76
C PHE A 96 -8.91 7.59 9.99
N SER A 97 -9.64 7.13 8.98
CA SER A 97 -10.38 5.86 9.06
C SER A 97 -9.45 4.65 8.87
N GLU A 98 -8.84 4.19 9.96
CA GLU A 98 -7.99 2.99 9.95
C GLU A 98 -8.78 1.73 9.56
N GLY A 99 -10.08 1.67 9.85
CA GLY A 99 -10.96 0.59 9.39
C GLY A 99 -10.99 0.44 7.88
N THR A 100 -11.18 1.56 7.16
CA THR A 100 -11.23 1.57 5.69
C THR A 100 -9.88 1.20 5.07
N ALA A 101 -8.79 1.75 5.62
CA ALA A 101 -7.44 1.41 5.17
C ALA A 101 -7.12 -0.09 5.35
N ARG A 102 -7.55 -0.69 6.47
CA ARG A 102 -7.41 -2.13 6.70
C ARG A 102 -8.21 -2.97 5.71
N LEU A 103 -9.38 -2.51 5.29
CA LEU A 103 -10.23 -3.21 4.33
C LEU A 103 -9.66 -3.17 2.90
N LEU A 104 -9.02 -2.06 2.51
CA LEU A 104 -8.40 -1.89 1.20
C LEU A 104 -7.09 -2.69 1.05
N PHE A 105 -6.39 -2.97 2.15
CA PHE A 105 -5.09 -3.64 2.12
C PHE A 105 -5.11 -5.02 1.44
N PRO A 106 -6.01 -5.97 1.79
CA PRO A 106 -6.11 -7.25 1.07
C PRO A 106 -6.34 -7.09 -0.43
N GLY A 107 -7.07 -6.05 -0.86
CA GLY A 107 -7.28 -5.73 -2.26
C GLY A 107 -5.99 -5.39 -3.02
N HIS A 108 -5.07 -4.65 -2.38
CA HIS A 108 -3.76 -4.35 -2.96
C HIS A 108 -2.93 -5.63 -3.12
N ILE A 109 -2.93 -6.49 -2.09
CA ILE A 109 -2.17 -7.75 -2.10
C ILE A 109 -2.72 -8.70 -3.17
N THR A 110 -4.03 -8.93 -3.16
CA THR A 110 -4.68 -9.84 -4.11
C THR A 110 -4.56 -9.35 -5.55
N GLY A 111 -4.84 -8.07 -5.82
CA GLY A 111 -4.67 -7.48 -7.14
C GLY A 111 -3.22 -7.59 -7.64
N GLY A 112 -2.25 -7.30 -6.76
CA GLY A 112 -0.82 -7.43 -7.07
C GLY A 112 -0.40 -8.86 -7.40
N LEU A 113 -0.83 -9.84 -6.60
CA LEU A 113 -0.53 -11.25 -6.83
C LEU A 113 -1.18 -11.78 -8.13
N VAL A 114 -2.41 -11.36 -8.44
CA VAL A 114 -3.10 -11.76 -9.67
C VAL A 114 -2.41 -11.19 -10.90
N VAL A 115 -1.97 -9.92 -10.87
CA VAL A 115 -1.16 -9.34 -11.96
C VAL A 115 0.16 -10.08 -12.11
N LEU A 116 0.87 -10.32 -11.01
CA LEU A 116 2.14 -11.05 -11.02
C LEU A 116 1.98 -12.43 -11.64
N PHE A 117 0.96 -13.18 -11.23
CA PHE A 117 0.68 -14.50 -11.79
C PHE A 117 0.27 -14.41 -13.27
N GLY A 118 -0.54 -13.43 -13.66
CA GLY A 118 -0.89 -13.16 -15.05
C GLY A 118 0.33 -12.87 -15.93
N ILE A 119 1.32 -12.14 -15.43
CA ILE A 119 2.60 -11.88 -16.14
C ILE A 119 3.40 -13.18 -16.29
N LEU A 120 3.58 -13.94 -15.21
CA LEU A 120 4.39 -15.16 -15.21
C LEU A 120 3.75 -16.26 -16.07
N ALA A 121 2.45 -16.49 -15.93
CA ALA A 121 1.68 -17.41 -16.75
C ALA A 121 1.48 -16.89 -18.18
N GLY A 122 1.62 -15.58 -18.40
CA GLY A 122 1.39 -14.93 -19.69
C GLY A 122 -0.06 -15.01 -20.12
N GLU A 123 -0.96 -14.99 -19.14
CA GLU A 123 -2.40 -15.11 -19.30
C GLU A 123 -3.05 -13.72 -19.27
N PRO A 124 -3.49 -13.18 -20.43
CA PRO A 124 -3.95 -11.80 -20.51
C PRO A 124 -5.20 -11.53 -19.66
N ILE A 125 -6.06 -12.54 -19.48
CA ILE A 125 -7.30 -12.42 -18.70
C ILE A 125 -6.96 -12.20 -17.23
N LEU A 126 -6.03 -12.99 -16.67
CA LEU A 126 -5.56 -12.83 -15.29
C LEU A 126 -4.89 -11.47 -15.09
N LEU A 127 -4.02 -11.06 -16.03
CA LEU A 127 -3.38 -9.73 -15.97
C LEU A 127 -4.41 -8.60 -15.92
N ARG A 128 -5.42 -8.62 -16.80
CA ARG A 128 -6.49 -7.62 -16.84
C ARG A 128 -7.35 -7.63 -15.58
N ALA A 129 -7.70 -8.82 -15.08
CA ALA A 129 -8.49 -8.95 -13.86
C ALA A 129 -7.75 -8.37 -12.65
N GLY A 130 -6.46 -8.69 -12.49
CA GLY A 130 -5.62 -8.13 -11.43
C GLY A 130 -5.47 -6.61 -11.56
N ALA A 131 -5.27 -6.10 -12.78
CA ALA A 131 -5.19 -4.66 -13.04
C ALA A 131 -6.49 -3.93 -12.69
N PHE A 132 -7.66 -4.52 -13.00
CA PHE A 132 -8.95 -3.97 -12.63
C PHE A 132 -9.16 -3.93 -11.10
N VAL A 133 -8.78 -4.99 -10.39
CA VAL A 133 -8.82 -5.01 -8.92
C VAL A 133 -7.94 -3.90 -8.35
N LEU A 134 -6.69 -3.78 -8.84
CA LEU A 134 -5.79 -2.71 -8.40
C LEU A 134 -6.36 -1.31 -8.69
N LEU A 135 -6.99 -1.10 -9.85
CA LEU A 135 -7.61 0.17 -10.20
C LEU A 135 -8.69 0.56 -9.19
N VAL A 136 -9.63 -0.36 -8.91
CA VAL A 136 -10.73 -0.12 -7.96
C VAL A 136 -10.19 0.17 -6.57
N VAL A 137 -9.21 -0.61 -6.11
CA VAL A 137 -8.62 -0.47 -4.79
C VAL A 137 -7.83 0.83 -4.65
N ASN A 138 -7.03 1.21 -5.65
CA ASN A 138 -6.30 2.49 -5.64
C ASN A 138 -7.25 3.69 -5.70
N ALA A 139 -8.36 3.60 -6.44
CA ALA A 139 -9.39 4.63 -6.44
C ALA A 139 -10.05 4.77 -5.05
N GLY A 140 -10.28 3.66 -4.35
CA GLY A 140 -10.74 3.64 -2.96
C GLY A 140 -9.74 4.29 -2.01
N THR A 141 -8.46 3.96 -2.14
CA THR A 141 -7.36 4.59 -1.37
C THR A 141 -7.30 6.09 -1.61
N ALA A 142 -7.33 6.53 -2.87
CA ALA A 142 -7.33 7.95 -3.21
C ALA A 142 -8.53 8.69 -2.59
N ARG A 143 -9.74 8.12 -2.67
CA ARG A 143 -10.93 8.68 -2.02
C ARG A 143 -10.78 8.79 -0.50
N LEU A 144 -10.22 7.76 0.16
CA LEU A 144 -9.97 7.79 1.60
C LEU A 144 -9.00 8.93 1.98
N LEU A 145 -7.91 9.08 1.23
CA LEU A 145 -6.90 10.10 1.47
C LEU A 145 -7.47 11.50 1.23
N ILE A 146 -8.18 11.71 0.13
CA ILE A 146 -8.84 12.99 -0.20
C ILE A 146 -9.89 13.33 0.87
N GLY A 147 -10.72 12.37 1.30
CA GLY A 147 -11.69 12.59 2.37
C GLY A 147 -11.06 12.94 3.72
N THR A 148 -9.84 12.45 3.97
CA THR A 148 -9.06 12.83 5.17
C THR A 148 -8.56 14.27 5.07
N ILE A 149 -8.15 14.70 3.88
CA ILE A 149 -7.71 16.09 3.62
C ILE A 149 -8.91 17.05 3.63
N ALA A 150 -10.05 16.71 3.01
CA ALA A 150 -11.21 17.58 2.91
C ALA A 150 -11.79 17.96 4.29
N ARG A 151 -11.70 17.06 5.27
CA ARG A 151 -12.04 17.34 6.68
C ARG A 151 -11.21 18.46 7.32
N ARG A 152 -10.16 18.94 6.65
CA ARG A 152 -9.42 20.15 7.03
C ARG A 152 -10.27 21.42 6.91
N ASP A 153 -11.11 21.51 5.88
CA ASP A 153 -11.71 22.75 5.40
C ASP A 153 -13.13 23.00 5.96
N ASP A 154 -13.81 21.96 6.47
CA ASP A 154 -15.21 22.02 6.92
C ASP A 154 -15.43 22.78 8.25
N GLY A 155 -14.39 23.34 8.88
CA GLY A 155 -14.48 23.96 10.20
C GLY A 155 -13.96 25.39 10.27
N ASP A 156 -13.93 26.09 9.13
CA ASP A 156 -13.58 27.50 9.01
C ASP A 156 -14.83 28.39 8.76
N GLY A 157 -15.97 27.97 9.32
CA GLY A 157 -17.25 28.72 9.33
C GLY A 157 -17.73 29.03 10.73
#